data_AF-A0A172TPF9-F1
#
_entry.id   AF-A0A172TPF9-F1
#
_cell.length_a   1.000
_cell.length_b   1.000
_cell.length_c   1.000
_cell.angle_alpha   90.00
_cell.angle_beta   90.00
_cell.angle_gamma   90.00
#
_symmetry.space_group_name_H-M   'P 1'
#
loop_
_entity.id
_entity.type
_entity.pdbx_description
1 polymer ?
#
loop_
_entity_poly.entity_id
_entity_poly.type
_entity_poly.pdbx_seq_one_letter_code
_entity_poly.pdbx_strand_id
1 'polypeptide(L)'
;MQFNLYHFSEEPNITVFHPRVKANRQDMPPVVWAIDEEHSYSFYVPRNCPRIVYTRTDGLSEETVDKFFGCTSAVRIMTIETRWYSAISNTTLYRYTLPGESFKLFDETAGYYISEQKVTPIVITAMDHLLEKLLEINIEVRFTPSLHPLREAILNSQLEDFGIHRYEYAGR
;
A
#
# COMPACT_ATOMS: atom_id res chain seq x y z
N MET A 1 2.05 3.12 -25.75
CA MET A 1 0.89 3.60 -24.98
C MET A 1 1.43 4.24 -23.73
N GLN A 2 1.02 5.46 -23.42
CA GLN A 2 1.45 6.13 -22.20
C GLN A 2 0.55 5.63 -21.07
N PHE A 3 1.12 4.88 -20.13
CA PHE A 3 0.44 4.44 -18.91
C PHE A 3 0.90 5.30 -17.75
N ASN A 4 -0.01 5.55 -16.81
CA ASN A 4 0.29 6.35 -15.63
C ASN A 4 0.68 5.44 -14.48
N LEU A 5 1.64 5.90 -13.70
CA LEU A 5 2.02 5.31 -12.42
C LEU A 5 1.86 6.37 -11.32
N TYR A 6 1.89 5.93 -10.07
CA TYR A 6 1.56 6.79 -8.94
C TYR A 6 2.63 6.79 -7.87
N HIS A 7 2.72 7.91 -7.18
CA HIS A 7 3.44 8.04 -5.93
C HIS A 7 2.55 8.76 -4.92
N PHE A 8 2.59 8.33 -3.66
CA PHE A 8 1.80 8.89 -2.58
C PHE A 8 2.72 9.45 -1.50
N SER A 9 2.49 10.69 -1.11
CA SER A 9 3.29 11.38 -0.08
C SER A 9 2.42 12.32 0.75
N GLU A 10 2.82 12.55 2.00
CA GLU A 10 2.26 13.61 2.85
C GLU A 10 2.82 14.99 2.46
N GLU A 11 3.89 15.02 1.65
CA GLU A 11 4.50 16.24 1.13
C GLU A 11 3.72 16.76 -0.10
N PRO A 12 3.26 18.03 -0.13
CA PRO A 12 2.46 18.61 -1.22
C PRO A 12 3.23 19.01 -2.47
N ASN A 13 4.52 19.33 -2.33
CA ASN A 13 5.25 20.14 -3.31
C ASN A 13 6.48 19.43 -3.89
N ILE A 14 6.42 18.11 -4.08
CA ILE A 14 7.51 17.38 -4.74
C ILE A 14 7.45 17.68 -6.24
N THR A 15 8.30 18.59 -6.70
CA THR A 15 8.36 19.00 -8.11
C THR A 15 9.16 18.04 -8.98
N VAL A 16 10.12 17.31 -8.39
CA VAL A 16 10.94 16.31 -9.08
C VAL A 16 11.25 15.15 -8.12
N PHE A 17 11.01 13.92 -8.57
CA PHE A 17 11.47 12.72 -7.90
C PHE A 17 12.89 12.39 -8.35
N HIS A 18 13.81 12.37 -7.40
CA HIS A 18 15.18 11.95 -7.64
C HIS A 18 15.33 10.47 -7.29
N PRO A 19 16.08 9.69 -8.09
CA PRO A 19 16.46 8.33 -7.73
C PRO A 19 17.16 8.28 -6.37
N ARG A 20 16.72 7.38 -5.48
CA ARG A 20 17.27 7.23 -4.13
C ARG A 20 17.63 5.79 -3.86
N VAL A 21 18.73 5.56 -3.14
CA VAL A 21 19.04 4.25 -2.58
C VAL A 21 18.02 3.96 -1.49
N LYS A 22 17.39 2.78 -1.54
CA LYS A 22 16.45 2.38 -0.49
C LYS A 22 17.27 1.96 0.73
N ALA A 23 16.93 2.48 1.91
CA ALA A 23 17.70 2.22 3.13
C ALA A 23 17.88 0.71 3.44
N ASN A 24 16.91 -0.12 3.04
CA ASN A 24 16.91 -1.56 3.25
C ASN A 24 17.31 -2.39 2.01
N ARG A 25 17.75 -1.76 0.92
CA ARG A 25 18.25 -2.42 -0.30
C ARG A 25 19.40 -1.60 -0.90
N GLN A 26 20.61 -1.87 -0.41
CA GLN A 26 21.83 -1.19 -0.85
C GLN A 26 22.49 -1.87 -2.06
N ASP A 27 22.02 -3.06 -2.42
CA ASP A 27 22.44 -3.89 -3.56
C ASP A 27 21.79 -3.47 -4.89
N MET A 28 21.04 -2.36 -4.89
CA MET A 28 20.30 -1.86 -6.03
C MET A 28 20.71 -0.42 -6.35
N PRO A 29 20.79 -0.02 -7.65
CA PRO A 29 21.01 1.38 -7.99
C PRO A 29 19.92 2.30 -7.38
N PRO A 30 20.23 3.59 -7.18
CA PRO A 30 19.21 4.56 -6.81
C PRO A 30 18.06 4.55 -7.81
N VAL A 31 16.82 4.51 -7.33
CA VAL A 31 15.63 4.51 -8.19
C VAL A 31 14.51 5.39 -7.62
N VAL A 32 13.65 5.88 -8.50
CA VAL A 32 12.32 6.41 -8.18
C VAL A 32 11.35 5.23 -8.15
N TRP A 33 10.59 5.13 -7.08
CA TRP A 33 9.55 4.11 -6.91
C TRP A 33 8.19 4.67 -7.28
N ALA A 34 7.42 3.87 -8.00
CA ALA A 34 6.02 4.13 -8.30
C ALA A 34 5.19 2.84 -8.14
N ILE A 35 3.88 3.02 -8.07
CA ILE A 35 2.88 1.95 -7.96
C ILE A 35 1.88 2.09 -9.11
N ASP A 36 1.32 1.00 -9.59
CA ASP A 36 0.18 1.04 -10.52
C ASP A 36 -1.13 1.49 -9.82
N GLU A 37 -2.20 1.68 -10.61
CA GLU A 37 -3.52 2.05 -10.08
C GLU A 37 -4.11 0.92 -9.21
N GLU A 38 -3.97 -0.33 -9.64
CA GLU A 38 -4.62 -1.48 -9.00
C GLU A 38 -4.18 -1.65 -7.55
N HIS A 39 -2.89 -1.41 -7.25
CA HIS A 39 -2.28 -1.57 -5.93
C HIS A 39 -2.17 -0.25 -5.16
N SER A 40 -2.59 0.88 -5.76
CA SER A 40 -2.51 2.22 -5.15
C SER A 40 -3.23 2.32 -3.81
N TYR A 41 -4.32 1.56 -3.63
CA TYR A 41 -5.08 1.52 -2.38
C TYR A 41 -4.20 1.22 -1.16
N SER A 42 -3.12 0.45 -1.35
CA SER A 42 -2.22 0.07 -0.26
C SER A 42 -1.51 1.29 0.33
N PHE A 43 -1.56 2.46 -0.31
CA PHE A 43 -0.96 3.72 0.13
C PHE A 43 -1.97 4.72 0.71
N TYR A 44 -3.26 4.39 0.84
CA TYR A 44 -4.29 5.33 1.33
C TYR A 44 -4.31 5.45 2.85
N VAL A 45 -3.12 5.54 3.45
CA VAL A 45 -2.88 5.79 4.88
C VAL A 45 -1.53 6.52 5.03
N PRO A 46 -1.27 7.22 6.14
CA PRO A 46 0.01 7.88 6.38
C PRO A 46 1.21 6.96 6.15
N ARG A 47 2.34 7.52 5.71
CA ARG A 47 3.50 6.73 5.25
C ARG A 47 4.01 5.74 6.29
N ASN A 48 3.95 6.10 7.56
CA ASN A 48 4.43 5.28 8.67
C ASN A 48 3.33 4.46 9.34
N CYS A 49 2.09 4.52 8.84
CA CYS A 49 1.00 3.70 9.34
C CYS A 49 1.28 2.22 9.01
N PRO A 50 1.53 1.36 10.02
CA PRO A 50 1.68 -0.05 9.83
C PRO A 50 0.34 -0.63 9.41
N ARG A 51 0.36 -1.52 8.43
CA ARG A 51 -0.85 -2.16 7.92
C ARG A 51 -0.54 -3.52 7.34
N ILE A 52 -1.53 -4.40 7.44
CA ILE A 52 -1.52 -5.69 6.77
C ILE A 52 -2.67 -5.69 5.78
N VAL A 53 -2.36 -5.94 4.51
CA VAL A 53 -3.35 -6.13 3.45
C VAL A 53 -3.33 -7.60 3.06
N TYR A 54 -4.49 -8.20 2.85
CA TYR A 54 -4.60 -9.54 2.29
C TYR A 54 -5.83 -9.64 1.41
N THR A 55 -5.70 -10.43 0.34
CA THR A 55 -6.74 -10.65 -0.66
C THR A 55 -7.18 -12.10 -0.61
N ARG A 56 -8.48 -12.33 -0.76
CA ARG A 56 -9.03 -13.67 -0.98
C ARG A 56 -8.70 -14.11 -2.40
N THR A 57 -7.92 -15.17 -2.52
CA THR A 57 -7.62 -15.85 -3.79
C THR A 57 -8.41 -17.14 -3.91
N ASP A 58 -8.46 -17.69 -5.13
CA ASP A 58 -9.03 -19.01 -5.37
C ASP A 58 -8.16 -20.11 -4.74
N GLY A 59 -8.77 -21.23 -4.38
CA GLY A 59 -8.04 -22.41 -3.87
C GLY A 59 -7.71 -22.41 -2.37
N LEU A 60 -8.12 -21.38 -1.62
CA LEU A 60 -8.01 -21.39 -0.15
C LEU A 60 -8.92 -22.49 0.46
N SER A 61 -8.42 -23.17 1.50
CA SER A 61 -9.23 -24.09 2.30
C SER A 61 -10.39 -23.38 3.00
N GLU A 62 -11.49 -24.10 3.26
CA GLU A 62 -12.63 -23.58 4.03
C GLU A 62 -12.20 -23.04 5.39
N GLU A 63 -11.28 -23.72 6.09
CA GLU A 63 -10.72 -23.24 7.36
C GLU A 63 -10.03 -21.87 7.22
N THR A 64 -9.25 -21.66 6.14
CA THR A 64 -8.59 -20.38 5.88
C THR A 64 -9.61 -19.30 5.52
N VAL A 65 -10.61 -19.64 4.69
CA VAL A 65 -11.69 -18.72 4.33
C VAL A 65 -12.46 -18.28 5.57
N ASP A 66 -12.90 -19.22 6.41
CA ASP A 66 -13.64 -18.92 7.64
C ASP A 66 -12.81 -18.07 8.60
N LYS A 67 -11.54 -18.40 8.78
CA LYS A 67 -10.63 -17.70 9.71
C LYS A 67 -10.38 -16.25 9.34
N PHE A 68 -10.19 -15.95 8.05
CA PHE A 68 -9.79 -14.60 7.61
C PHE A 68 -10.94 -13.79 7.00
N PHE A 69 -11.90 -14.47 6.36
CA PHE A 69 -12.99 -13.88 5.58
C PHE A 69 -14.40 -14.32 6.01
N GLY A 70 -14.55 -15.20 7.02
CA GLY A 70 -15.84 -15.83 7.36
C GLY A 70 -16.99 -14.86 7.73
N CYS A 71 -16.66 -13.63 8.13
CA CYS A 71 -17.65 -12.60 8.47
C CYS A 71 -17.70 -11.45 7.45
N THR A 72 -17.17 -11.63 6.24
CA THR A 72 -17.15 -10.57 5.22
C THR A 72 -17.36 -11.08 3.80
N SER A 73 -18.00 -10.26 2.97
CA SER A 73 -18.06 -10.44 1.52
C SER A 73 -16.89 -9.79 0.78
N ALA A 74 -16.12 -8.92 1.45
CA ALA A 74 -15.02 -8.19 0.83
C ALA A 74 -13.94 -9.16 0.33
N VAL A 75 -13.43 -8.89 -0.88
CA VAL A 75 -12.32 -9.65 -1.46
C VAL A 75 -11.00 -9.25 -0.81
N ARG A 76 -10.89 -8.00 -0.36
CA ARG A 76 -9.65 -7.46 0.19
C ARG A 76 -9.90 -6.80 1.54
N ILE A 77 -8.99 -7.06 2.46
CA ILE A 77 -9.02 -6.50 3.81
C ILE A 77 -7.71 -5.77 4.08
N MET A 78 -7.82 -4.56 4.64
CA MET A 78 -6.70 -3.81 5.21
C MET A 78 -6.90 -3.69 6.72
N THR A 79 -6.00 -4.29 7.50
CA THR A 79 -6.01 -4.20 8.96
C THR A 79 -4.95 -3.21 9.43
N ILE A 80 -5.33 -2.31 10.34
CA ILE A 80 -4.51 -1.22 10.88
C ILE A 80 -4.66 -1.20 12.41
N GLU A 81 -3.63 -0.71 13.12
CA GLU A 81 -3.75 -0.49 14.56
C GLU A 81 -4.67 0.69 14.90
N THR A 82 -5.57 0.51 15.88
CA THR A 82 -6.58 1.51 16.28
C THR A 82 -6.00 2.88 16.59
N ARG A 83 -4.79 2.94 17.18
CA ARG A 83 -4.12 4.20 17.52
C ARG A 83 -3.82 5.11 16.32
N TRP A 84 -3.79 4.56 15.10
CA TRP A 84 -3.57 5.32 13.87
C TRP A 84 -4.83 5.96 13.30
N TYR A 85 -6.02 5.63 13.82
CA TYR A 85 -7.30 6.15 13.32
C TYR A 85 -7.30 7.69 13.23
N SER A 86 -6.87 8.36 14.30
CA SER A 86 -6.82 9.83 14.33
C SER A 86 -5.84 10.39 13.29
N ALA A 87 -4.66 9.78 13.14
CA ALA A 87 -3.70 10.21 12.13
C ALA A 87 -4.27 10.06 10.71
N ILE A 88 -4.85 8.90 10.37
CA ILE A 88 -5.45 8.66 9.05
C ILE A 88 -6.58 9.66 8.77
N SER A 89 -7.42 9.94 9.76
CA SER A 89 -8.57 10.83 9.60
C SER A 89 -8.18 12.30 9.39
N ASN A 90 -6.99 12.70 9.82
CA ASN A 90 -6.51 14.09 9.76
C ASN A 90 -5.39 14.32 8.75
N THR A 91 -4.92 13.28 8.06
CA THR A 91 -3.84 13.39 7.07
C THR A 91 -4.41 13.59 5.67
N THR A 92 -3.95 14.65 5.00
CA THR A 92 -4.02 14.79 3.55
C THR A 92 -2.84 14.05 2.91
N LEU A 93 -3.10 13.16 1.98
CA LEU A 93 -2.08 12.61 1.08
C LEU A 93 -2.11 13.34 -0.26
N TYR A 94 -0.99 13.31 -0.97
CA TYR A 94 -0.87 13.83 -2.31
C TYR A 94 -0.54 12.67 -3.25
N ARG A 95 -1.44 12.41 -4.20
CA ARG A 95 -1.20 11.48 -5.31
C ARG A 95 -0.52 12.22 -6.44
N TYR A 96 0.69 11.79 -6.73
CA TYR A 96 1.48 12.23 -7.86
C TYR A 96 1.29 11.25 -9.01
N THR A 97 0.76 11.73 -10.13
CA THR A 97 0.67 10.96 -11.37
C THR A 97 1.98 11.11 -12.13
N LEU A 98 2.67 10.02 -12.40
CA LEU A 98 3.99 9.97 -13.02
C LEU A 98 3.90 9.40 -14.44
N PRO A 99 4.69 9.95 -15.39
CA PRO A 99 4.79 9.39 -16.74
C PRO A 99 5.48 8.01 -16.68
N GLY A 100 4.86 6.98 -17.25
CA GLY A 100 5.36 5.60 -17.20
C GLY A 100 6.56 5.31 -18.09
N GLU A 101 6.97 6.21 -18.99
CA GLU A 101 7.95 5.91 -20.06
C GLU A 101 9.33 5.49 -19.57
N SER A 102 9.79 6.06 -18.46
CA SER A 102 11.11 5.74 -17.89
C SER A 102 11.06 4.61 -16.86
N PHE A 103 9.88 4.06 -16.59
CA PHE A 103 9.68 3.02 -15.59
C PHE A 103 9.75 1.62 -16.18
N LYS A 104 10.27 0.70 -15.38
CA LYS A 104 10.26 -0.74 -15.63
C LYS A 104 9.51 -1.42 -14.51
N LEU A 105 8.76 -2.46 -14.84
CA LEU A 105 8.13 -3.33 -13.85
C LEU A 105 9.22 -3.95 -12.97
N PHE A 106 9.03 -3.86 -11.67
CA PHE A 106 9.93 -4.43 -10.66
C PHE A 106 9.31 -5.66 -10.00
N ASP A 107 8.02 -5.58 -9.68
CA ASP A 107 7.28 -6.63 -8.99
C ASP A 107 5.80 -6.53 -9.41
N GLU A 108 5.31 -7.49 -10.19
CA GLU A 108 3.94 -7.52 -10.69
C GLU A 108 2.93 -7.76 -9.57
N THR A 109 3.23 -8.69 -8.66
CA THR A 109 2.38 -9.03 -7.52
C THR A 109 2.17 -7.83 -6.59
N ALA A 110 3.20 -7.00 -6.42
CA ALA A 110 3.12 -5.81 -5.59
C ALA A 110 2.79 -4.52 -6.37
N GLY A 111 2.62 -4.60 -7.70
CA GLY A 111 2.40 -3.45 -8.59
C GLY A 111 3.54 -2.45 -8.64
N TYR A 112 4.76 -2.83 -8.25
CA TYR A 112 5.88 -1.90 -8.12
C TYR A 112 6.62 -1.69 -9.43
N TYR A 113 6.91 -0.42 -9.70
CA TYR A 113 7.71 0.04 -10.82
C TYR A 113 8.87 0.90 -10.34
N ILE A 114 9.98 0.83 -11.08
CA ILE A 114 11.20 1.57 -10.77
C ILE A 114 11.70 2.35 -11.98
N SER A 115 12.28 3.52 -11.73
CA SER A 115 13.03 4.29 -12.73
C SER A 115 14.37 4.75 -12.16
N GLU A 116 15.45 4.56 -12.91
CA GLU A 116 16.78 5.08 -12.56
C GLU A 116 16.94 6.57 -12.94
N GLN A 117 15.92 7.18 -13.54
CA GLN A 117 15.93 8.56 -14.00
C GLN A 117 15.18 9.48 -13.03
N LYS A 118 15.46 10.78 -13.10
CA LYS A 118 14.61 11.78 -12.45
C LYS A 118 13.24 11.80 -13.14
N VAL A 119 12.19 11.95 -12.35
CA VAL A 119 10.81 11.95 -12.87
C VAL A 119 10.08 13.20 -12.38
N THR A 120 9.46 13.91 -13.30
CA THR A 120 8.58 15.05 -12.98
C THR A 120 7.13 14.58 -13.01
N PRO A 121 6.33 14.80 -11.95
CA PRO A 121 4.92 14.43 -11.94
C PRO A 121 4.13 15.27 -12.95
N ILE A 122 3.11 14.66 -13.56
CA ILE A 122 2.19 15.29 -14.52
C ILE A 122 1.07 16.01 -13.76
N VAL A 123 0.55 15.36 -12.72
CA VAL A 123 -0.59 15.83 -11.92
C VAL A 123 -0.32 15.55 -10.46
N ILE A 124 -0.70 16.49 -9.59
CA ILE A 124 -0.69 16.33 -8.14
C ILE A 124 -2.13 16.51 -7.67
N THR A 125 -2.65 15.52 -6.95
CA THR A 125 -4.02 15.55 -6.43
C THR A 125 -4.00 15.36 -4.93
N ALA A 126 -4.53 16.35 -4.19
CA ALA A 126 -4.76 16.20 -2.75
C ALA A 126 -5.85 15.15 -2.50
N MET A 127 -5.64 14.34 -1.47
CA MET A 127 -6.48 13.23 -1.07
C MET A 127 -6.72 13.32 0.43
N ASP A 128 -7.88 13.84 0.77
CA ASP A 128 -8.44 13.78 2.12
C ASP A 128 -9.35 12.56 2.26
N HIS A 129 -9.97 12.37 3.42
CA HIS A 129 -10.98 11.34 3.64
C HIS A 129 -10.51 9.93 3.24
N LEU A 130 -9.26 9.59 3.60
CA LEU A 130 -8.57 8.40 3.10
C LEU A 130 -9.33 7.09 3.36
N LEU A 131 -10.01 6.98 4.51
CA LEU A 131 -10.85 5.84 4.82
C LEU A 131 -12.04 5.72 3.87
N GLU A 132 -12.71 6.82 3.55
CA GLU A 132 -13.83 6.83 2.59
C GLU A 132 -13.37 6.33 1.22
N LYS A 133 -12.18 6.76 0.77
CA LYS A 133 -11.59 6.31 -0.50
C LYS A 133 -11.30 4.81 -0.54
N LEU A 134 -10.92 4.20 0.59
CA LEU A 134 -10.75 2.74 0.70
C LEU A 134 -12.10 2.01 0.64
N LEU A 135 -13.13 2.56 1.30
CA LEU A 135 -14.47 1.98 1.33
C LEU A 135 -15.15 2.06 -0.05
N GLU A 136 -14.95 3.15 -0.80
CA GLU A 136 -15.48 3.36 -2.17
C GLU A 136 -15.02 2.27 -3.15
N ILE A 137 -13.83 1.69 -2.94
CA ILE A 137 -13.28 0.59 -3.75
C ILE A 137 -13.48 -0.79 -3.10
N ASN A 138 -14.43 -0.89 -2.16
CA ASN A 138 -14.85 -2.12 -1.49
C ASN A 138 -13.71 -2.86 -0.75
N ILE A 139 -12.77 -2.12 -0.18
CA ILE A 139 -11.80 -2.65 0.78
C ILE A 139 -12.43 -2.60 2.17
N GLU A 140 -12.47 -3.75 2.84
CA GLU A 140 -12.84 -3.77 4.26
C GLU A 140 -11.66 -3.27 5.09
N VAL A 141 -11.86 -2.19 5.83
CA VAL A 141 -10.86 -1.65 6.75
C VAL A 141 -11.16 -2.12 8.16
N ARG A 142 -10.21 -2.87 8.76
CA ARG A 142 -10.30 -3.35 10.14
C ARG A 142 -9.35 -2.58 11.05
N PHE A 143 -9.83 -2.18 12.22
CA PHE A 143 -8.99 -1.65 13.29
C PHE A 143 -8.81 -2.68 14.40
N THR A 144 -7.57 -2.83 14.87
CA THR A 144 -7.19 -3.75 15.95
C THR A 144 -6.27 -3.06 16.94
N PRO A 145 -6.29 -3.39 18.25
CA PRO A 145 -5.27 -2.88 19.17
C PRO A 145 -3.84 -3.27 18.79
N SER A 146 -3.64 -4.41 18.10
CA SER A 146 -2.33 -4.94 17.75
C SER A 146 -2.37 -5.75 16.45
N LEU A 147 -1.38 -5.55 15.58
CA LEU A 147 -1.22 -6.31 14.33
C LEU A 147 -0.50 -7.65 14.52
N HIS A 148 0.17 -7.88 15.65
CA HIS A 148 1.00 -9.08 15.85
C HIS A 148 0.23 -10.40 15.72
N PRO A 149 -0.95 -10.59 16.35
CA PRO A 149 -1.68 -11.84 16.20
C PRO A 149 -2.06 -12.12 14.74
N LEU A 150 -2.43 -11.08 13.99
CA LEU A 150 -2.80 -11.22 12.58
C LEU A 150 -1.58 -11.54 11.71
N ARG A 151 -0.45 -10.88 11.95
CA ARG A 151 0.81 -11.18 11.25
C ARG A 151 1.18 -12.64 11.43
N GLU A 152 1.24 -13.13 12.66
CA GLU A 152 1.58 -14.53 12.93
C GLU A 152 0.57 -15.48 12.29
N ALA A 153 -0.73 -15.17 12.36
CA ALA A 153 -1.76 -15.99 11.73
C ALA A 153 -1.57 -16.09 10.21
N ILE A 154 -1.28 -14.98 9.52
CA ILE A 154 -1.07 -14.96 8.07
C ILE A 154 0.19 -15.72 7.68
N LEU A 155 1.31 -15.49 8.37
CA LEU A 155 2.58 -16.16 8.08
C LEU A 155 2.52 -17.68 8.31
N ASN A 156 1.56 -18.16 9.11
CA ASN A 156 1.30 -19.58 9.35
C ASN A 156 0.03 -20.09 8.61
N SER A 157 -0.36 -19.45 7.49
CA SER A 157 -1.56 -19.81 6.72
C SER A 157 -1.27 -20.11 5.24
N GLN A 158 -2.32 -20.42 4.48
CA GLN A 158 -2.29 -20.61 3.03
C GLN A 158 -2.46 -19.30 2.23
N LEU A 159 -2.53 -18.14 2.90
CA LEU A 159 -2.64 -16.87 2.20
C LEU A 159 -1.34 -16.55 1.46
N GLU A 160 -1.43 -16.40 0.14
CA GLU A 160 -0.28 -16.07 -0.70
C GLU A 160 -0.27 -14.59 -1.11
N ASP A 161 -1.46 -14.01 -1.37
CA ASP A 161 -1.59 -12.59 -1.69
C ASP A 161 -1.81 -11.76 -0.41
N PHE A 162 -0.69 -11.34 0.19
CA PHE A 162 -0.69 -10.41 1.32
C PHE A 162 0.52 -9.47 1.32
N GLY A 163 0.32 -8.30 1.90
CA GLY A 163 1.35 -7.29 2.13
C GLY A 163 1.41 -6.89 3.60
N ILE A 164 2.62 -6.96 4.18
CA ILE A 164 2.91 -6.44 5.52
C ILE A 164 3.77 -5.20 5.37
N HIS A 165 3.19 -4.02 5.60
CA HIS A 165 3.86 -2.75 5.31
C HIS A 165 4.17 -1.99 6.60
N ARG A 166 5.38 -1.42 6.66
CA ARG A 166 5.81 -0.48 7.72
C ARG A 166 5.68 -1.08 9.12
N TYR A 167 5.84 -2.40 9.22
CA TYR A 167 5.65 -3.16 10.45
C TYR A 167 6.62 -2.75 11.57
N GLU A 168 7.76 -2.14 11.23
CA GLU A 168 8.68 -1.53 12.18
C GLU A 168 8.04 -0.41 13.02
N TYR A 169 6.91 0.14 12.57
CA TYR A 169 6.12 1.13 13.30
C TYR A 169 4.92 0.53 14.04
N ALA A 170 4.70 -0.79 14.02
CA ALA A 170 3.65 -1.45 14.81
C ALA A 170 3.86 -1.22 16.32
N GLY A 171 2.76 -1.22 17.07
CA GLY A 171 2.79 -1.17 18.53
C GLY A 171 3.60 -2.35 19.08
N ARG A 172 4.18 -2.17 20.27
CA ARG A 172 4.86 -3.27 20.96
C ARG A 172 3.87 -4.28 21.51
#